data_AF-A0A536SNX7-F1
#
_entry.id   AF-A0A536SNX7-F1
#
_cell.length_a   1.000
_cell.length_b   1.000
_cell.length_c   1.000
_cell.angle_alpha   90.00
_cell.angle_beta   90.00
_cell.angle_gamma   90.00
#
_symmetry.space_group_name_H-M   'P 1'
#
loop_
_entity.id
_entity.type
_entity.pdbx_description
1 polymer ?
#
loop_
_entity_poly.entity_id
_entity_poly.type
_entity_poly.pdbx_seq_one_letter_code
_entity_poly.pdbx_strand_id
1 'polypeptide(L)' 'TTHRQMSEEEQAKAGVTPDMIRISVGLETLDDILWDIDNALSAAAKT' A
#
# COMPACT_ATOMS: atom_id res chain seq x y z
N THR A 1 -1.90 -10.46 -1.86
CA THR A 1 -1.67 -9.94 -0.51
C THR A 1 -1.71 -11.10 0.47
N THR A 2 -1.25 -10.90 1.71
CA THR A 2 -1.20 -11.96 2.74
C THR A 2 -2.58 -12.50 3.16
N HIS A 3 -3.68 -11.92 2.68
CA HIS A 3 -5.06 -12.27 3.04
C HIS A 3 -5.87 -12.88 1.89
N ARG A 4 -5.23 -13.30 0.79
CA ARG A 4 -5.93 -13.87 -0.39
C ARG A 4 -6.74 -15.14 -0.10
N GLN A 5 -6.47 -15.82 1.01
CA GLN A 5 -7.20 -17.04 1.42
C GLN A 5 -8.50 -16.72 2.18
N MET A 6 -8.70 -15.47 2.60
CA MET A 6 -9.91 -15.00 3.29
C MET A 6 -10.94 -14.52 2.27
N SER A 7 -12.22 -14.75 2.55
CA SER A 7 -13.32 -14.11 1.83
C SER A 7 -13.29 -12.58 2.00
N GLU A 8 -13.98 -11.85 1.13
CA GLU A 8 -14.08 -10.39 1.22
C GLU A 8 -14.67 -9.93 2.55
N GLU A 9 -15.67 -10.66 3.07
CA GLU A 9 -16.29 -10.37 4.36
C GLU A 9 -15.31 -10.55 5.53
N GLU A 10 -14.50 -11.60 5.49
CA GLU A 10 -13.45 -11.84 6.50
C GLU A 10 -12.35 -10.78 6.41
N GLN A 11 -11.95 -10.36 5.20
CA GLN A 11 -10.96 -9.30 5.00
C GLN A 11 -11.47 -7.97 5.56
N ALA A 12 -12.72 -7.61 5.26
CA ALA A 12 -13.34 -6.40 5.79
C ALA A 12 -13.43 -6.42 7.33
N LYS A 13 -13.80 -7.56 7.93
CA LYS A 13 -13.81 -7.74 9.40
C LYS A 13 -12.43 -7.61 10.03
N ALA A 14 -11.38 -7.99 9.31
CA ALA A 14 -9.99 -7.85 9.72
C ALA A 14 -9.40 -6.44 9.44
N GLY A 15 -10.20 -5.51 8.90
CA GLY A 15 -9.76 -4.14 8.58
C GLY A 15 -8.93 -4.04 7.29
N VAL A 16 -8.97 -5.06 6.43
CA VAL A 16 -8.29 -5.08 5.13
C VAL A 16 -9.29 -4.68 4.06
N THR A 17 -9.18 -3.46 3.56
CA THR A 17 -10.01 -2.97 2.45
C THR A 17 -9.38 -3.31 1.09
N PRO A 18 -10.16 -3.42 0.00
CA PRO A 18 -9.62 -3.76 -1.33
C PRO A 18 -8.58 -2.76 -1.88
N ASP A 19 -8.68 -1.50 -1.47
CA ASP A 19 -7.80 -0.39 -1.83
C ASP A 19 -6.63 -0.19 -0.85
N MET A 20 -6.53 -1.01 0.21
CA MET A 20 -5.47 -0.90 1.19
C MET A 20 -4.10 -1.25 0.57
N ILE A 21 -3.16 -0.30 0.66
CA ILE A 21 -1.75 -0.52 0.34
C ILE A 21 -0.97 -0.59 1.65
N ARG A 22 -0.25 -1.70 1.88
CA ARG A 22 0.65 -1.86 3.03
C ARG A 22 2.10 -1.74 2.58
N ILE A 23 2.83 -0.80 3.16
CA ILE A 23 4.25 -0.54 2.86
C ILE A 23 5.11 -1.02 4.03
N SER A 24 6.20 -1.73 3.73
CA SER A 24 7.25 -2.05 4.70
C SER A 24 8.38 -1.05 4.49
N VAL A 25 8.59 -0.14 5.45
CA VAL A 25 9.65 0.87 5.37
C VAL A 25 10.98 0.23 5.79
N GLY A 26 12.01 0.38 4.96
CA GLY A 26 13.36 -0.13 5.24
C GLY A 26 14.21 0.86 6.04
N LEU A 27 15.52 0.83 5.80
CA LEU A 27 16.52 1.69 6.47
C LEU A 27 17.18 2.69 5.50
N GLU A 28 16.53 2.93 4.36
CA GLU A 28 16.95 3.91 3.37
C GLU A 28 16.88 5.34 3.92
N THR A 29 17.40 6.30 3.15
CA THR A 29 17.31 7.71 3.55
C THR A 29 15.86 8.20 3.46
N LEU A 30 15.52 9.16 4.33
CA LEU A 30 14.18 9.74 4.32
C LEU A 30 13.84 10.38 2.97
N ASP A 31 14.80 11.07 2.36
CA ASP A 31 14.58 11.78 1.10
C ASP A 31 14.28 10.82 -0.05
N ASP A 32 14.98 9.68 -0.11
CA ASP A 32 14.72 8.65 -1.12
C ASP A 32 13.31 8.05 -0.95
N ILE A 33 12.91 7.73 0.28
CA ILE A 33 11.57 7.19 0.58
C ILE A 33 10.48 8.19 0.18
N LEU A 34 10.67 9.48 0.49
CA LEU A 34 9.71 10.51 0.13
C LEU A 34 9.62 10.68 -1.38
N TRP A 35 10.77 10.72 -2.08
CA TRP A 35 10.83 10.83 -3.53
C TRP A 35 10.12 9.67 -4.23
N ASP A 36 10.35 8.44 -3.77
CA ASP A 36 9.72 7.23 -4.34
C ASP A 36 8.21 7.26 -4.17
N ILE A 37 7.71 7.61 -2.98
CA ILE A 37 6.27 7.69 -2.70
C ILE A 37 5.62 8.79 -3.54
N ASP A 38 6.23 9.98 -3.62
CA ASP A 38 5.70 11.10 -4.40
C ASP A 38 5.63 10.78 -5.90
N ASN A 39 6.69 10.16 -6.44
CA ASN A 39 6.72 9.72 -7.82
C ASN A 39 5.65 8.64 -8.11
N ALA A 40 5.48 7.66 -7.21
CA ALA A 40 4.48 6.61 -7.35
C ALA A 40 3.04 7.16 -7.31
N LEU A 41 2.73 8.06 -6.38
CA LEU A 41 1.42 8.71 -6.29
C LEU A 41 1.15 9.61 -7.49
N SER A 42 2.15 10.38 -7.93
CA SER A 42 2.07 11.21 -9.14
C SER A 42 1.82 10.37 -10.40
N ALA A 43 2.43 9.18 -10.50
CA ALA A 43 2.18 8.27 -11.61
C ALA A 43 0.77 7.68 -11.56
N ALA A 44 0.29 7.28 -10.37
CA ALA A 44 -1.06 6.73 -10.21
C ALA A 44 -2.16 7.77 -10.45
N ALA A 45 -1.90 9.06 -10.16
CA ALA A 45 -2.85 10.15 -10.36
C ALA A 45 -2.92 10.64 -11.83
N LYS A 46 -1.94 10.32 -12.67
CA LYS A 46 -1.97 10.63 -14.11
C LYS A 46 -2.96 9.69 -14.79
N THR A 47 -4.18 10.19 -15.00
CA THR A 47 -5.27 9.50 -15.70
C THR A 47 -5.46 10.07 -17.09
#